data_AF-A0A261Q3C6-F1
#
_entry.id   AF-A0A261Q3C6-F1
#
_cell.length_a   1.000
_cell.length_b   1.000
_cell.length_c   1.000
_cell.angle_alpha   90.00
_cell.angle_beta   90.00
_cell.angle_gamma   90.00
#
_symmetry.space_group_name_H-M   'P 1'
#
loop_
_entity.id
_entity.type
_entity.pdbx_description
1 polymer ?
#
loop_
_entity_poly.entity_id
_entity_poly.type
_entity_poly.pdbx_seq_one_letter_code
_entity_poly.pdbx_strand_id
1 'polypeptide(L)'
;MKKHYFLCVLLLVSSTLLQAQVNYYVSADGNDDGNTGLSQQSPWKTLAKVNTMAATFNPGDSILFRRGDVFRGELLPQKSGTATASITYGAYGTGSRPIINGSQPFRLERFSGQCLGCGLRRSHYGHE
;
A
#
# COMPACT_ATOMS: atom_id res chain seq x y z
N MET A 1 1.81 20.14 51.39
CA MET A 1 1.60 20.64 50.00
C MET A 1 2.42 19.90 48.93
N LYS A 2 3.64 19.39 49.21
CA LYS A 2 4.50 18.70 48.20
C LYS A 2 4.09 17.24 47.87
N LYS A 3 3.27 16.60 48.71
CA LYS A 3 2.83 15.20 48.55
C LYS A 3 1.84 15.00 47.40
N HIS A 4 1.01 16.01 47.12
CA HIS A 4 0.05 15.98 46.00
C HIS A 4 0.73 16.26 44.65
N TYR A 5 1.83 17.02 44.66
CA TYR A 5 2.66 17.24 43.48
C TYR A 5 3.35 15.94 43.03
N PHE A 6 3.85 15.14 43.99
CA PHE A 6 4.49 13.85 43.70
C PHE A 6 3.50 12.83 43.09
N LEU A 7 2.25 12.82 43.55
CA LEU A 7 1.18 11.95 43.04
C LEU A 7 0.71 12.37 41.63
N CYS A 8 0.60 13.68 41.35
CA CYS A 8 0.31 14.19 40.00
C CYS A 8 1.45 13.93 39.01
N VAL A 9 2.71 14.08 39.44
CA VAL A 9 3.87 13.80 38.57
C VAL A 9 3.97 12.29 38.27
N LEU A 10 3.68 11.42 39.23
CA LEU A 10 3.65 9.96 39.00
C LEU A 10 2.54 9.54 38.01
N LEU A 11 1.37 10.17 38.09
CA LEU A 11 0.24 9.95 37.18
C LEU A 11 0.50 10.50 35.76
N LEU A 12 1.20 11.64 35.64
CA LEU A 12 1.59 12.20 34.34
C LEU A 12 2.69 11.37 33.64
N VAL A 13 3.57 10.72 34.40
CA VAL A 13 4.63 9.84 33.88
C VAL A 13 4.09 8.45 33.47
N SER A 14 2.98 8.00 34.06
CA SER A 14 2.35 6.71 33.73
C SER A 14 1.58 6.71 32.39
N SER A 15 1.36 7.89 31.81
CA SER A 15 0.63 8.08 30.55
C SER A 15 1.51 7.87 29.30
N THR A 16 2.70 7.29 29.43
CA THR A 16 3.49 6.90 28.25
C THR A 16 2.63 6.01 27.37
N LEU A 17 2.28 6.54 26.21
CA LEU A 17 1.36 5.99 25.23
C LEU A 17 1.67 4.51 24.99
N LEU A 18 0.77 3.62 25.42
CA LEU A 18 0.67 2.27 24.88
C LEU A 18 0.23 2.41 23.43
N GLN A 19 1.17 2.70 22.54
CA GLN A 19 0.91 2.73 21.12
C GLN A 19 0.71 1.27 20.68
N ALA A 20 -0.54 0.86 20.59
CA ALA A 20 -0.89 -0.47 20.13
C ALA A 20 -0.40 -0.61 18.68
N GLN A 21 0.51 -1.56 18.46
CA GLN A 21 0.94 -1.93 17.12
C GLN A 21 -0.27 -2.44 16.34
N VAL A 22 -0.53 -1.82 15.18
CA VAL A 22 -1.60 -2.24 14.29
C VAL A 22 -1.02 -2.95 13.07
N ASN A 23 -1.65 -4.08 12.71
CA ASN A 23 -1.33 -4.82 11.49
C ASN A 23 -2.40 -4.53 10.42
N TYR A 24 -1.95 -3.96 9.31
CA TYR A 24 -2.74 -3.72 8.12
C TYR A 24 -2.50 -4.82 7.10
N TYR A 25 -3.55 -5.29 6.44
CA TYR A 25 -3.50 -6.40 5.50
C TYR A 25 -3.92 -5.98 4.11
N VAL A 26 -3.15 -6.40 3.10
CA VAL A 26 -3.36 -6.08 1.69
C VAL A 26 -3.34 -7.38 0.86
N SER A 27 -4.31 -7.59 -0.02
CA SER A 27 -4.51 -8.79 -0.84
C SER A 27 -5.12 -8.39 -2.18
N ALA A 28 -4.69 -8.98 -3.29
CA ALA A 28 -5.28 -8.73 -4.60
C ALA A 28 -6.78 -9.10 -4.67
N ASP A 29 -7.23 -10.01 -3.79
CA ASP A 29 -8.64 -10.41 -3.61
C ASP A 29 -9.41 -9.53 -2.60
N GLY A 30 -8.78 -8.48 -2.06
CA GLY A 30 -9.38 -7.58 -1.08
C GLY A 30 -10.42 -6.61 -1.66
N ASN A 31 -10.89 -5.69 -0.83
CA ASN A 31 -11.82 -4.63 -1.20
C ASN A 31 -11.41 -3.31 -0.55
N ASP A 32 -11.15 -2.27 -1.34
CA ASP A 32 -10.69 -0.97 -0.84
C ASP A 32 -11.78 -0.15 -0.14
N ASP A 33 -13.04 -0.32 -0.53
CA ASP A 33 -14.15 0.51 -0.04
C ASP A 33 -14.95 -0.18 1.07
N GLY A 34 -14.96 -1.52 1.08
CA GLY A 34 -15.71 -2.31 2.05
C GLY A 34 -14.90 -2.82 3.24
N ASN A 35 -13.57 -2.87 3.13
CA ASN A 35 -12.73 -3.48 4.16
C ASN A 35 -11.94 -2.46 4.98
N THR A 36 -11.83 -2.74 6.28
CA THR A 36 -11.05 -1.92 7.21
C THR A 36 -9.54 -2.10 7.05
N GLY A 37 -9.08 -3.20 6.45
CA GLY A 37 -7.67 -3.53 6.34
C GLY A 37 -7.04 -4.06 7.64
N LEU A 38 -7.81 -4.22 8.71
CA LEU A 38 -7.31 -4.59 10.05
C LEU A 38 -7.28 -6.11 10.30
N SER A 39 -7.74 -6.92 9.34
CA SER A 39 -7.73 -8.38 9.45
C SER A 39 -7.39 -9.04 8.12
N GLN A 40 -6.90 -10.27 8.17
CA GLN A 40 -6.65 -11.08 6.97
C GLN A 40 -7.93 -11.42 6.19
N GLN A 41 -9.10 -11.38 6.84
CA GLN A 41 -10.41 -11.63 6.22
C GLN A 41 -10.98 -10.38 5.55
N SER A 42 -10.52 -9.19 5.96
CA SER A 42 -10.90 -7.91 5.42
C SER A 42 -9.68 -7.09 4.96
N PRO A 43 -8.89 -7.59 3.99
CA PRO A 43 -7.72 -6.87 3.48
C PRO A 43 -8.12 -5.78 2.46
N TRP A 44 -7.30 -4.73 2.36
CA TRP A 44 -7.36 -3.79 1.24
C TRP A 44 -6.85 -4.44 -0.05
N LYS A 45 -7.22 -3.86 -1.18
CA LYS A 45 -6.91 -4.38 -2.51
C LYS A 45 -5.70 -3.71 -3.17
N THR A 46 -5.62 -2.38 -3.10
CA THR A 46 -4.67 -1.61 -3.92
C THR A 46 -3.60 -0.88 -3.11
N LEU A 47 -2.46 -0.61 -3.76
CA LEU A 47 -1.41 0.27 -3.22
C LEU A 47 -1.91 1.71 -3.08
N ALA A 48 -2.82 2.14 -3.95
CA ALA A 48 -3.45 3.45 -3.84
C ALA A 48 -4.15 3.61 -2.50
N LYS A 49 -4.93 2.60 -2.08
CA LYS A 49 -5.57 2.61 -0.76
C LYS A 49 -4.55 2.71 0.38
N VAL A 50 -3.47 1.93 0.32
CA VAL A 50 -2.38 2.01 1.31
C VAL A 50 -1.80 3.42 1.38
N ASN A 51 -1.53 4.05 0.24
CA ASN A 51 -1.00 5.41 0.17
C ASN A 51 -1.99 6.45 0.75
N THR A 52 -3.28 6.32 0.47
CA THR A 52 -4.29 7.22 1.07
C THR A 52 -4.37 7.10 2.59
N MET A 53 -4.12 5.90 3.12
CA MET A 53 -4.13 5.62 4.55
C MET A 53 -2.78 5.91 5.23
N ALA A 54 -1.73 6.24 4.47
CA ALA A 54 -0.38 6.38 4.97
C ALA A 54 -0.23 7.46 6.07
N ALA A 55 -1.10 8.48 6.07
CA ALA A 55 -1.15 9.49 7.12
C ALA A 55 -1.58 8.93 8.50
N THR A 56 -2.30 7.80 8.52
CA THR A 56 -2.83 7.17 9.74
C THR A 56 -1.84 6.21 10.40
N PHE A 57 -0.79 5.81 9.69
CA PHE A 57 0.22 4.88 10.21
C PHE A 57 1.06 5.53 11.32
N ASN A 58 1.29 4.75 12.36
CA ASN A 58 2.05 5.13 13.53
C ASN A 58 3.32 4.27 13.65
N PRO A 59 4.37 4.80 14.31
CA PRO A 59 5.56 4.01 14.65
C PRO A 59 5.22 2.65 15.27
N GLY A 60 5.79 1.57 14.72
CA GLY A 60 5.56 0.20 15.15
C GLY A 60 4.51 -0.56 14.33
N ASP A 61 3.68 0.12 13.53
CA ASP A 61 2.68 -0.54 12.68
C ASP A 61 3.30 -1.41 11.59
N SER A 62 2.57 -2.43 11.16
CA SER A 62 2.98 -3.31 10.07
C SER A 62 1.96 -3.30 8.93
N ILE A 63 2.44 -3.12 7.70
CA ILE A 63 1.65 -3.23 6.47
C ILE A 63 2.06 -4.53 5.80
N LEU A 64 1.16 -5.52 5.80
CA LEU A 64 1.41 -6.89 5.39
C LEU A 64 0.73 -7.17 4.05
N PHE A 65 1.52 -7.53 3.04
CA PHE A 65 1.05 -7.93 1.72
C PHE A 65 0.90 -9.44 1.62
N ARG A 66 -0.19 -9.92 1.02
CA ARG A 66 -0.42 -11.36 0.88
C ARG A 66 0.59 -11.97 -0.08
N ARG A 67 1.18 -13.08 0.34
CA ARG A 67 2.08 -13.88 -0.50
C ARG A 67 1.36 -14.45 -1.70
N GLY A 68 2.07 -14.52 -2.83
CA GLY A 68 1.54 -14.93 -4.13
C GLY A 68 0.94 -13.79 -4.96
N ASP A 69 0.64 -12.64 -4.36
CA ASP A 69 -0.04 -11.55 -5.05
C ASP A 69 0.92 -10.59 -5.76
N VAL A 70 0.42 -9.96 -6.82
CA VAL A 70 1.11 -8.92 -7.59
C VAL A 70 0.34 -7.62 -7.47
N PHE A 71 0.98 -6.64 -6.84
CA PHE A 71 0.45 -5.29 -6.67
C PHE A 71 1.11 -4.35 -7.68
N ARG A 72 0.30 -3.72 -8.53
CA ARG A 72 0.78 -2.78 -9.54
C ARG A 72 0.58 -1.34 -9.08
N GLY A 73 1.56 -0.49 -9.36
CA GLY A 73 1.55 0.93 -9.00
C GLY A 73 2.69 1.29 -8.06
N GLU A 74 2.56 2.45 -7.43
CA GLU A 74 3.59 3.04 -6.59
C GLU A 74 3.22 2.90 -5.11
N LEU A 75 4.20 2.55 -4.27
CA LEU A 75 4.08 2.60 -2.82
C LEU A 75 4.79 3.85 -2.33
N LEU A 76 4.06 4.74 -1.64
CA LEU A 76 4.54 6.04 -1.18
C LEU A 76 4.49 6.11 0.36
N PRO A 77 5.57 5.71 1.05
CA PRO A 77 5.66 5.86 2.50
C PRO A 77 5.69 7.35 2.89
N GLN A 78 4.63 7.83 3.55
CA GLN A 78 4.53 9.24 3.97
C GLN A 78 4.97 9.49 5.43
N LYS A 79 5.01 8.42 6.25
CA LYS A 79 5.38 8.47 7.66
C LYS A 79 6.66 7.68 7.90
N SER A 80 7.47 8.17 8.83
CA SER A 80 8.62 7.44 9.35
C SER A 80 8.31 6.88 10.73
N GLY A 81 8.83 5.69 11.02
CA GLY A 81 8.86 5.18 12.39
C GLY A 81 9.94 5.86 13.24
N THR A 82 10.09 5.41 14.47
CA THR A 82 11.21 5.78 15.35
C THR A 82 12.28 4.70 15.34
N ALA A 83 13.46 4.99 15.89
CA ALA A 83 14.53 3.99 16.03
C ALA A 83 14.10 2.75 16.85
N THR A 84 13.14 2.90 17.75
CA THR A 84 12.61 1.83 18.61
C THR A 84 11.28 1.26 18.10
N ALA A 85 10.64 1.87 17.11
CA ALA A 85 9.36 1.46 16.56
C ALA A 85 9.26 1.83 15.07
N SER A 86 9.81 0.99 14.20
CA SER A 86 9.75 1.18 12.74
C SER A 86 8.38 0.82 12.18
N ILE A 87 7.95 1.54 11.14
CA ILE A 87 6.82 1.11 10.30
C ILE A 87 7.34 0.02 9.36
N THR A 88 6.73 -1.16 9.40
CA THR A 88 7.24 -2.35 8.72
C THR A 88 6.38 -2.69 7.51
N TYR A 89 6.99 -2.81 6.33
CA TYR A 89 6.32 -3.36 5.14
C TYR A 89 6.76 -4.81 4.97
N GLY A 90 5.81 -5.73 5.11
CA GLY A 90 6.07 -7.16 5.20
C GLY A 90 5.12 -8.00 4.36
N ALA A 91 5.17 -9.32 4.57
CA ALA A 91 4.34 -10.26 3.86
C ALA A 91 3.66 -11.25 4.82
N TYR A 92 2.44 -11.69 4.49
CA TYR A 92 1.70 -12.69 5.26
C TYR A 92 1.17 -13.83 4.36
N GLY A 93 0.70 -14.91 4.99
CA GLY A 93 0.22 -16.10 4.31
C GLY A 93 1.35 -17.06 3.89
N THR A 94 1.09 -17.88 2.87
CA THR A 94 2.03 -18.90 2.37
C THR A 94 2.35 -18.67 0.89
N GLY A 95 3.46 -19.25 0.42
CA GLY A 95 3.90 -19.14 -0.97
C GLY A 95 4.91 -18.03 -1.24
N SER A 96 5.01 -17.66 -2.52
CA SER A 96 6.00 -16.72 -3.05
C SER A 96 5.88 -15.33 -2.42
N ARG A 97 7.00 -14.60 -2.34
CA ARG A 97 6.98 -13.21 -1.86
C ARG A 97 6.04 -12.35 -2.73
N PRO A 98 5.29 -11.41 -2.13
CA PRO A 98 4.46 -10.49 -2.89
C PRO A 98 5.34 -9.66 -3.83
N ILE A 99 4.83 -9.37 -5.01
CA ILE A 99 5.53 -8.56 -6.02
C ILE A 99 4.89 -7.17 -6.04
N ILE A 100 5.66 -6.15 -5.67
CA ILE A 100 5.27 -4.75 -5.88
C ILE A 100 5.93 -4.29 -7.19
N ASN A 101 5.10 -4.01 -8.18
CA ASN A 101 5.53 -3.66 -9.53
C ASN A 101 5.13 -2.22 -9.87
N GLY A 102 6.13 -1.34 -9.96
CA GLY A 102 5.95 0.06 -10.34
C GLY A 102 5.52 0.31 -11.80
N SER A 103 5.43 -0.73 -12.63
CA SER A 103 5.01 -0.59 -14.04
C SER A 103 3.50 -0.46 -14.18
N GLN A 104 3.09 0.47 -15.04
CA GLN A 104 1.73 0.52 -15.58
C GLN A 104 1.64 -0.46 -16.76
N PRO A 105 0.63 -1.33 -16.82
CA PRO A 105 0.43 -2.17 -18.00
C PRO A 105 0.12 -1.27 -19.20
N PHE A 106 0.99 -1.30 -20.20
CA PHE A 106 0.72 -0.64 -21.48
C PHE A 106 -0.43 -1.39 -22.17
N ARG A 107 -1.61 -0.79 -22.13
CA ARG A 107 -2.81 -1.36 -22.73
C ARG A 107 -2.83 -0.97 -24.21
N LEU A 108 -2.52 -1.94 -25.07
CA LEU A 108 -2.75 -1.86 -26.53
C LEU A 108 -4.26 -1.96 -26.84
N GLU A 109 -5.09 -1.05 -26.35
CA GLU A 109 -6.43 -0.90 -26.92
C GLU A 109 -6.26 -0.15 -28.23
N ARG A 110 -6.23 -0.92 -29.32
CA ARG A 110 -6.45 -0.45 -30.70
C ARG A 110 -5.79 0.90 -31.02
N PHE A 111 -4.52 0.87 -31.40
CA PHE A 111 -4.07 1.82 -32.42
C PHE A 111 -4.76 1.46 -33.75
N SER A 112 -6.07 1.73 -33.86
CA SER A 112 -6.76 1.89 -35.14
C SER A 112 -6.66 3.32 -35.66
N GLY A 113 -5.74 4.12 -35.10
CA GLY A 113 -5.37 5.43 -35.58
C GLY A 113 -4.06 5.33 -36.35
N GLN A 114 -4.10 5.79 -37.60
CA GLN A 114 -2.98 5.84 -38.54
C GLN A 114 -1.65 6.18 -37.87
N CYS A 115 -0.58 5.48 -38.26
CA CYS A 115 0.78 5.97 -38.04
C CYS A 115 0.90 7.37 -38.66
N LEU A 116 0.74 8.43 -37.87
CA LEU A 116 0.92 9.83 -38.29
C LEU A 116 2.37 10.18 -38.64
N GLY A 117 3.27 9.19 -38.72
CA GLY A 117 4.67 9.34 -39.13
C GLY A 117 5.20 8.28 -40.09
N CYS A 118 4.42 7.27 -40.47
CA CYS A 118 4.85 6.31 -41.49
C CYS A 118 4.08 6.60 -42.77
N GLY A 119 4.74 7.25 -43.72
CA GLY A 119 4.26 7.41 -45.09
C GLY A 119 4.16 6.06 -45.80
N LEU A 120 3.20 5.22 -45.41
CA LEU A 120 2.83 4.02 -46.15
C LEU A 120 1.85 4.43 -47.24
N ARG A 121 2.44 4.82 -48.38
CA ARG A 121 1.76 4.88 -49.67
C ARG A 121 1.12 3.50 -49.88
N ARG A 122 -0.20 3.39 -49.78
CA ARG A 122 -0.92 2.19 -50.19
C ARG A 122 -0.65 1.99 -51.69
N SER A 123 0.28 1.10 -52.02
CA SER A 123 0.35 0.58 -53.38
C SER A 123 -0.87 -0.30 -53.56
N HIS A 124 -1.83 0.18 -54.34
CA HIS A 124 -2.89 -0.65 -54.88
C HIS A 124 -2.23 -1.84 -55.60
N TYR A 125 -2.38 -3.04 -55.04
CA TYR A 125 -2.12 -4.26 -55.78
C TYR A 125 -3.40 -4.51 -56.60
N GLY A 126 -3.30 -4.23 -57.90
CA GLY A 126 -4.32 -4.64 -58.86
C GLY A 126 -4.34 -6.16 -58.91
N HIS A 127 -5.52 -6.73 -58.72
CA HIS A 127 -5.80 -8.09 -59.13
C HIS A 127 -6.59 -8.00 -60.44
N GLU A 128 -6.07 -8.72 -61.42
CA GLU A 128 -6.59 -8.96 -62.77
C GLU A 128 -8.00 -9.56 -62.75
#